data_AF-A0A497EGY7-F1
#
_entry.id   AF-A0A497EGY7-F1
#
_cell.length_a   1.000
_cell.length_b   1.000
_cell.length_c   1.000
_cell.angle_alpha   90.00
_cell.angle_beta   90.00
_cell.angle_gamma   90.00
#
_symmetry.space_group_name_H-M   'P 1'
#
loop_
_entity.id
_entity.type
_entity.pdbx_description
1 polymer ?
#
loop_
_entity_poly.entity_id
_entity_poly.type
_entity_poly.pdbx_seq_one_letter_code
_entity_poly.pdbx_strand_id
1 'polypeptide(L)'
;MRRVEPAYPDLLPVTHVVRPGYLQSGRVELDPIRMAIVWNDAPRRMLPNSEWVPRDPVQAIVFARVALKRPDMLDMLLERGSSVLLVLDEATATPGDLGLEKRQDGLRLTPLLPVLPKYLGNGIGSMKAWKGYAWGAMLGLFPFPNAGDAIERRVKRLARAGASFVAAAPLLLTPKDRHRILDTFQDSKNEDRMENSLFHADVSRGLHALERRAGIAIRESGMKAWVDGPSLDGRNASALATAARLRLWARRLDQSHEESSWGWRLRRAASALEHLQNDPEILASADNLRVIPGFDPWVVEFTEALWNGGEPLTAAWQNWAGVDSVQDGQQLAEG
;
A
#
# COMPACT_ATOMS: atom_id res chain seq x y z
N MET A 1 0.81 -22.00 11.64
CA MET A 1 1.10 -20.72 10.92
C MET A 1 0.31 -20.77 9.62
N ARG A 2 -0.42 -19.72 9.25
CA ARG A 2 -1.26 -19.71 8.05
C ARG A 2 -0.64 -18.76 7.03
N ARG A 3 -0.58 -19.18 5.76
CA ARG A 3 -0.41 -18.26 4.63
C ARG A 3 -1.43 -17.13 4.83
N VAL A 4 -0.94 -15.89 4.95
CA VAL A 4 -1.83 -14.76 5.17
C VAL A 4 -2.17 -14.16 3.83
N GLU A 5 -3.45 -14.20 3.47
CA GLU A 5 -3.97 -13.32 2.45
C GLU A 5 -4.28 -11.98 3.14
N PRO A 6 -3.52 -10.91 2.86
CA PRO A 6 -3.84 -9.59 3.39
C PRO A 6 -5.24 -9.16 2.92
N ALA A 7 -5.90 -8.26 3.66
CA ALA A 7 -7.22 -7.76 3.24
C ALA A 7 -7.13 -6.94 1.92
N TYR A 8 -5.92 -6.45 1.60
CA TYR A 8 -5.58 -5.78 0.34
C TYR A 8 -4.29 -6.36 -0.24
N PRO A 9 -4.33 -7.56 -0.88
CA PRO A 9 -3.14 -8.22 -1.45
C PRO A 9 -2.55 -7.46 -2.62
N ASP A 10 -3.33 -6.56 -3.21
CA ASP A 10 -2.88 -5.76 -4.34
C ASP A 10 -1.86 -4.69 -3.96
N LEU A 11 -1.78 -4.31 -2.68
CA LEU A 11 -0.96 -3.18 -2.21
C LEU A 11 0.28 -3.59 -1.43
N LEU A 12 0.27 -4.76 -0.81
CA LEU A 12 1.36 -5.22 0.06
C LEU A 12 1.88 -6.58 -0.45
N PRO A 13 3.14 -6.67 -0.91
CA PRO A 13 3.74 -7.92 -1.35
C PRO A 13 4.22 -8.71 -0.11
N VAL A 14 3.28 -9.27 0.65
CA VAL A 14 3.56 -9.97 1.91
C VAL A 14 3.03 -11.40 1.85
N THR A 15 3.86 -12.34 2.28
CA THR A 15 3.50 -13.77 2.40
C THR A 15 3.45 -14.20 3.85
N HIS A 16 4.18 -13.49 4.72
CA HIS A 16 4.36 -13.81 6.13
C HIS A 16 4.13 -12.57 6.98
N VAL A 17 3.45 -12.75 8.10
CA VAL A 17 3.10 -11.66 9.02
C VAL A 17 3.68 -11.94 10.39
N VAL A 18 4.51 -11.02 10.85
CA VAL A 18 5.09 -10.97 12.18
C VAL A 18 4.50 -9.77 12.89
N ARG A 19 3.26 -9.94 13.35
CA ARG A 19 2.50 -8.88 13.98
C ARG A 19 2.58 -8.96 15.49
N PRO A 20 2.46 -7.82 16.17
CA PRO A 20 2.18 -7.87 17.57
C PRO A 20 0.80 -8.52 17.72
N GLY A 21 0.50 -9.09 18.89
CA GLY A 21 -0.91 -9.15 19.27
C GLY A 21 -1.55 -7.75 19.20
N TYR A 22 -2.77 -7.61 19.67
CA TYR A 22 -3.26 -6.27 20.01
C TYR A 22 -2.44 -5.78 21.21
N LEU A 23 -1.31 -5.11 20.94
CA LEU A 23 -0.49 -4.46 21.94
C LEU A 23 -1.03 -3.04 22.08
N GLN A 24 -1.41 -2.67 23.29
CA GLN A 24 -1.83 -1.31 23.58
C GLN A 24 -0.72 -0.34 23.20
N SER A 25 -1.06 0.61 22.35
CA SER A 25 -0.30 1.85 22.22
C SER A 25 -1.05 2.93 22.98
N GLY A 26 -0.35 3.98 23.39
CA GLY A 26 -0.98 5.16 24.00
C GLY A 26 -1.84 5.98 23.02
N ARG A 27 -2.09 5.47 21.81
CA ARG A 27 -2.68 6.21 20.69
C ARG A 27 -3.56 5.30 19.82
N VAL A 28 -4.29 5.90 18.89
CA VAL A 28 -5.00 5.17 17.85
C VAL A 28 -4.02 4.89 16.70
N GLU A 29 -4.04 3.67 16.18
CA GLU A 29 -3.08 3.20 15.16
C GLU A 29 -3.79 2.55 13.97
N LEU A 30 -3.09 2.51 12.84
CA LEU A 30 -3.53 1.80 11.64
C LEU A 30 -2.89 0.41 11.62
N ASP A 31 -3.71 -0.63 11.50
CA ASP A 31 -3.26 -1.97 11.08
C ASP A 31 -3.16 -1.97 9.53
N PRO A 32 -1.95 -1.94 8.95
CA PRO A 32 -1.78 -1.84 7.49
C PRO A 32 -2.19 -3.13 6.75
N ILE A 33 -2.32 -4.27 7.45
CA ILE A 33 -2.67 -5.55 6.82
C ILE A 33 -4.18 -5.66 6.65
N ARG A 34 -4.91 -5.25 7.69
CA ARG A 34 -6.37 -5.27 7.70
C ARG A 34 -6.98 -3.97 7.21
N MET A 35 -6.18 -2.92 7.09
CA MET A 35 -6.65 -1.54 6.94
C MET A 35 -7.69 -1.17 8.01
N ALA A 36 -7.46 -1.60 9.24
CA ALA A 36 -8.38 -1.39 10.35
C ALA A 36 -7.80 -0.40 11.37
N ILE A 37 -8.68 0.22 12.15
CA ILE A 37 -8.29 1.05 13.29
C ILE A 37 -7.99 0.14 14.49
N VAL A 38 -6.85 0.36 15.12
CA VAL A 38 -6.52 -0.21 16.42
C VAL A 38 -6.66 0.90 17.47
N TRP A 39 -7.72 0.83 18.26
CA TRP A 39 -7.95 1.77 19.35
C TRP A 39 -6.97 1.55 20.51
N ASN A 40 -6.64 2.61 21.23
CA ASN A 40 -5.74 2.58 22.39
C ASN A 40 -6.23 1.66 23.53
N ASP A 41 -7.54 1.42 23.60
CA ASP A 41 -8.19 0.53 24.56
C ASP A 41 -8.34 -0.92 24.06
N ALA A 42 -7.73 -1.26 22.92
CA ALA A 42 -7.80 -2.62 22.38
C ALA A 42 -7.26 -3.66 23.39
N PRO A 43 -7.92 -4.83 23.50
CA PRO A 43 -7.60 -5.83 24.51
C PRO A 43 -6.19 -6.39 24.31
N ARG A 44 -5.39 -6.45 25.38
CA ARG A 44 -4.02 -6.98 25.34
C ARG A 44 -4.01 -8.45 24.92
N ARG A 45 -3.25 -8.79 23.88
CA ARG A 45 -2.84 -10.18 23.63
C ARG A 45 -1.34 -10.31 23.80
N MET A 46 -0.91 -11.28 24.61
CA MET A 46 0.50 -11.62 24.74
C MET A 46 1.05 -12.07 23.39
N LEU A 47 2.27 -11.62 23.10
CA LEU A 47 3.04 -12.18 21.99
C LEU A 47 3.20 -13.68 22.26
N PRO A 48 3.08 -14.55 21.25
CA PRO A 48 3.43 -15.95 21.42
C PRO A 48 4.88 -16.05 21.92
N ASN A 49 5.12 -16.86 22.96
CA ASN A 49 6.45 -17.04 23.55
C ASN A 49 7.49 -17.60 22.57
N SER A 50 7.04 -18.26 21.49
CA SER A 50 7.88 -18.77 20.41
C SER A 50 7.21 -18.51 19.06
N GLU A 51 7.80 -17.67 18.23
CA GLU A 51 7.50 -17.66 16.80
C GLU A 51 8.66 -18.27 16.04
N TRP A 52 8.35 -19.26 15.21
CA TRP A 52 9.31 -19.92 14.34
C TRP A 52 9.55 -19.05 13.12
N VAL A 53 10.79 -18.61 12.91
CA VAL A 53 11.19 -17.95 11.66
C VAL A 53 11.22 -19.01 10.56
N PRO A 54 10.56 -18.79 9.40
CA PRO A 54 10.63 -19.70 8.25
C PRO A 54 12.07 -20.01 7.82
N ARG A 55 12.34 -21.28 7.49
CA ARG A 55 13.65 -21.69 6.96
C ARG A 55 13.92 -21.08 5.58
N ASP A 56 12.92 -21.11 4.72
CA ASP A 56 13.00 -20.52 3.38
C ASP A 56 12.83 -19.00 3.45
N PRO A 57 13.47 -18.23 2.55
CA PRO A 57 13.29 -16.78 2.46
C PRO A 57 11.84 -16.41 2.20
N VAL A 58 11.33 -15.40 2.92
CA VAL A 58 9.93 -14.95 2.82
C VAL A 58 9.80 -13.44 2.68
N GLN A 59 8.68 -12.98 2.11
CA GLN A 59 8.29 -11.57 2.18
C GLN A 59 7.51 -11.36 3.48
N ALA A 60 8.20 -10.87 4.50
CA ALA A 60 7.67 -10.64 5.83
C ALA A 60 7.22 -9.20 6.00
N ILE A 61 6.10 -8.99 6.68
CA ILE A 61 5.78 -7.73 7.33
C ILE A 61 6.05 -7.86 8.83
N VAL A 62 6.90 -7.00 9.36
CA VAL A 62 7.35 -7.02 10.76
C VAL A 62 6.99 -5.68 11.39
N PHE A 63 6.39 -5.68 12.58
CA PHE A 63 6.12 -4.44 13.29
C PHE A 63 7.31 -4.09 14.19
N ALA A 64 7.71 -2.82 14.19
CA ALA A 64 8.85 -2.31 14.95
C ALA A 64 8.76 -2.67 16.43
N ARG A 65 7.56 -2.57 17.03
CA ARG A 65 7.35 -2.94 18.44
C ARG A 65 7.63 -4.41 18.75
N VAL A 66 7.43 -5.30 17.77
CA VAL A 66 7.77 -6.72 17.91
C VAL A 66 9.27 -6.92 17.78
N ALA A 67 9.89 -6.27 16.79
CA ALA A 67 11.33 -6.34 16.58
C ALA A 67 12.11 -5.82 17.78
N LEU A 68 11.66 -4.72 18.42
CA LEU A 68 12.25 -4.20 19.66
C LEU A 68 12.20 -5.20 20.83
N LYS A 69 11.15 -6.03 20.89
CA LYS A 69 10.99 -7.04 21.96
C LYS A 69 11.67 -8.37 21.62
N ARG A 70 11.96 -8.62 20.34
CA ARG A 70 12.50 -9.86 19.80
C ARG A 70 13.50 -9.53 18.68
N PRO A 71 14.66 -8.95 19.01
CA PRO A 71 15.64 -8.52 18.01
C PRO A 71 16.15 -9.69 17.16
N ASP A 72 16.41 -10.85 17.78
CA ASP A 72 16.90 -12.07 17.11
C ASP A 72 16.03 -12.50 15.92
N MET A 73 14.72 -12.28 16.00
CA MET A 73 13.78 -12.68 14.96
C MET A 73 13.93 -11.81 13.69
N LEU A 74 14.15 -10.51 13.84
CA LEU A 74 14.40 -9.63 12.70
C LEU A 74 15.74 -9.99 12.05
N ASP A 75 16.77 -10.22 12.87
CA ASP A 75 18.09 -10.62 12.39
C ASP A 75 18.05 -11.96 11.63
N MET A 76 17.36 -12.97 12.18
CA MET A 76 17.19 -14.27 11.54
C MET A 76 16.45 -14.19 10.21
N LEU A 77 15.42 -13.34 10.09
CA LEU A 77 14.71 -13.15 8.82
C LEU A 77 15.65 -12.59 7.76
N LEU A 78 16.38 -11.53 8.10
CA LEU A 78 17.31 -10.85 7.21
C LEU A 78 18.48 -11.76 6.80
N GLU A 79 19.06 -12.52 7.74
CA GLU A 79 20.15 -13.48 7.47
C GLU A 79 19.73 -14.62 6.55
N ARG A 80 18.47 -15.06 6.64
CA ARG A 80 17.91 -16.06 5.72
C ARG A 80 17.50 -15.47 4.37
N GLY A 81 17.88 -14.23 4.09
CA GLY A 81 17.60 -13.56 2.83
C GLY A 81 16.14 -13.16 2.64
N SER A 82 15.34 -13.12 3.71
CA SER A 82 13.96 -12.62 3.67
C SER A 82 13.93 -11.13 3.36
N SER A 83 12.80 -10.73 2.78
CA SER A 83 12.45 -9.36 2.49
C SER A 83 11.51 -8.85 3.58
N VAL A 84 11.79 -7.70 4.18
CA VAL A 84 11.07 -7.19 5.36
C VAL A 84 10.45 -5.83 5.07
N LEU A 85 9.13 -5.75 5.15
CA LEU A 85 8.40 -4.50 5.27
C LEU A 85 8.23 -4.19 6.76
N LEU A 86 9.00 -3.23 7.27
CA LEU A 86 9.01 -2.88 8.70
C LEU A 86 7.96 -1.81 9.00
N VAL A 87 6.87 -2.18 9.65
CA VAL A 87 5.83 -1.25 10.09
C VAL A 87 6.33 -0.42 11.27
N LEU A 88 6.43 0.89 11.10
CA LEU A 88 6.82 1.84 12.14
C LEU A 88 5.63 2.18 13.05
N ASP A 89 5.10 1.15 13.72
CA ASP A 89 4.00 1.27 14.68
C ASP A 89 4.44 1.88 16.02
N GLU A 90 5.73 1.86 16.31
CA GLU A 90 6.36 2.57 17.43
C GLU A 90 7.14 3.78 16.90
N ALA A 91 6.72 5.00 17.27
CA ALA A 91 7.27 6.23 16.68
C ALA A 91 8.69 6.57 17.16
N THR A 92 9.12 5.98 18.27
CA THR A 92 10.48 6.16 18.81
C THR A 92 11.47 5.15 18.26
N ALA A 93 11.02 4.11 17.55
CA ALA A 93 11.92 3.08 17.03
C ALA A 93 12.91 3.66 16.01
N THR A 94 14.20 3.53 16.30
CA THR A 94 15.29 3.92 15.41
C THR A 94 15.98 2.69 14.80
N PRO A 95 16.73 2.84 13.70
CA PRO A 95 17.55 1.76 13.17
C PRO A 95 18.55 1.19 14.18
N GLY A 96 19.09 2.02 15.08
CA GLY A 96 20.01 1.60 16.16
C GLY A 96 19.35 0.67 17.17
N ASP A 97 18.13 1.01 17.62
CA ASP A 97 17.35 0.17 18.54
C ASP A 97 17.03 -1.21 17.95
N LEU A 98 17.02 -1.31 16.63
CA LEU A 98 16.71 -2.51 15.85
C LEU A 98 17.96 -3.26 15.35
N GLY A 99 19.17 -2.82 15.72
CA GLY A 99 20.42 -3.46 15.32
C GLY A 99 20.80 -3.28 13.83
N LEU A 100 20.17 -2.35 13.12
CA LEU A 100 20.31 -2.21 11.66
C LEU A 100 21.53 -1.39 11.21
N GLU A 101 22.22 -0.71 12.13
CA GLU A 101 23.34 0.21 11.80
C GLU A 101 24.51 -0.46 11.10
N LYS A 102 24.72 -1.77 11.31
CA LYS A 102 25.84 -2.53 10.75
C LYS A 102 25.55 -3.13 9.37
N ARG A 103 24.35 -2.95 8.82
CA ARG A 103 23.86 -3.69 7.65
C ARG A 103 23.24 -2.76 6.60
N GLN A 104 23.93 -1.71 6.14
CA GLN A 104 23.35 -0.80 5.13
C GLN A 104 23.41 -1.36 3.71
N ASP A 105 24.44 -2.14 3.37
CA ASP A 105 24.58 -2.70 2.03
C ASP A 105 23.75 -3.98 1.87
N GLY A 106 22.91 -4.02 0.83
CA GLY A 106 22.10 -5.19 0.48
C GLY A 106 20.94 -5.50 1.44
N LEU A 107 20.61 -4.58 2.36
CA LEU A 107 19.52 -4.78 3.31
C LEU A 107 18.17 -4.84 2.61
N ARG A 108 17.51 -5.99 2.71
CA ARG A 108 16.17 -6.23 2.16
C ARG A 108 15.09 -5.76 3.14
N LEU A 109 15.23 -4.53 3.65
CA LEU A 109 14.31 -3.94 4.62
C LEU A 109 13.80 -2.59 4.13
N THR A 110 12.48 -2.46 4.10
CA THR A 110 11.79 -1.23 3.71
C THR A 110 10.93 -0.75 4.88
N PRO A 111 11.21 0.42 5.47
CA PRO A 111 10.34 0.99 6.49
C PRO A 111 9.01 1.46 5.89
N LEU A 112 7.91 1.13 6.58
CA LEU A 112 6.56 1.50 6.23
C LEU A 112 5.94 2.30 7.37
N LEU A 113 5.61 3.57 7.11
CA LEU A 113 4.93 4.43 8.07
C LEU A 113 3.40 4.26 7.95
N PRO A 114 2.71 3.70 8.96
CA PRO A 114 1.25 3.71 8.99
C PRO A 114 0.73 5.12 9.28
N VAL A 115 -0.15 5.64 8.41
CA VAL A 115 -0.69 7.00 8.52
C VAL A 115 -2.21 6.95 8.56
N LEU A 116 -2.76 7.30 9.72
CA LEU A 116 -4.18 7.54 9.88
C LEU A 116 -4.58 8.92 9.34
N PRO A 117 -5.84 9.10 8.90
CA PRO A 117 -6.36 10.43 8.58
C PRO A 117 -6.32 11.38 9.78
N LYS A 118 -6.43 12.68 9.48
CA LYS A 118 -6.17 13.78 10.41
C LYS A 118 -6.90 13.65 11.76
N TYR A 119 -8.12 13.12 11.76
CA TYR A 119 -8.95 13.05 12.96
C TYR A 119 -8.73 11.79 13.81
N LEU A 120 -8.00 10.82 13.26
CA LEU A 120 -7.75 9.54 13.91
C LEU A 120 -6.33 9.42 14.45
N GLY A 121 -5.38 10.25 14.02
CA GLY A 121 -4.00 10.11 14.46
C GLY A 121 -3.17 11.38 14.36
N ASN A 122 -2.02 11.35 15.03
CA ASN A 122 -1.13 12.51 15.23
C ASN A 122 -0.34 12.95 13.97
N GLY A 123 -0.72 12.47 12.79
CA GLY A 123 -0.11 12.83 11.52
C GLY A 123 1.16 12.06 11.19
N ILE A 124 2.06 12.69 10.41
CA ILE A 124 3.31 12.07 9.95
C ILE A 124 4.35 12.36 11.04
N GLY A 125 4.85 11.32 11.69
CA GLY A 125 5.97 11.43 12.64
C GLY A 125 7.28 11.88 11.96
N SER A 126 8.35 12.06 12.73
CA SER A 126 9.65 12.40 12.15
C SER A 126 10.33 11.14 11.59
N MET A 127 10.74 11.17 10.32
CA MET A 127 11.53 10.12 9.68
C MET A 127 13.05 10.41 9.71
N LYS A 128 13.50 11.38 10.52
CA LYS A 128 14.92 11.80 10.57
C LYS A 128 15.86 10.66 10.97
N ALA A 129 15.45 9.80 11.90
CA ALA A 129 16.25 8.65 12.33
C ALA A 129 16.43 7.59 11.24
N TRP A 130 15.58 7.61 10.21
CA TRP A 130 15.57 6.68 9.08
C TRP A 130 16.23 7.27 7.83
N LYS A 131 17.01 8.34 7.99
CA LYS A 131 17.77 8.95 6.88
C LYS A 131 18.71 7.92 6.27
N GLY A 132 18.68 7.80 4.93
CA GLY A 132 19.48 6.83 4.18
C GLY A 132 18.71 5.56 3.80
N TYR A 133 17.56 5.29 4.44
CA TYR A 133 16.69 4.18 4.07
C TYR A 133 15.63 4.64 3.06
N ALA A 134 15.38 3.83 2.03
CA ALA A 134 14.19 3.99 1.20
C ALA A 134 12.95 3.58 2.00
N TRP A 135 12.03 4.50 2.22
CA TRP A 135 10.84 4.28 3.04
C TRP A 135 9.58 4.78 2.35
N GLY A 136 8.42 4.30 2.79
CA GLY A 136 7.13 4.80 2.30
C GLY A 136 6.05 4.78 3.37
N ALA A 137 4.83 5.09 2.96
CA ALA A 137 3.70 5.19 3.89
C ALA A 137 2.50 4.34 3.45
N MET A 138 1.77 3.80 4.44
CA MET A 138 0.44 3.24 4.24
C MET A 138 -0.59 4.27 4.71
N LEU A 139 -1.35 4.84 3.80
CA LEU A 139 -2.36 5.85 4.08
C LEU A 139 -3.74 5.19 4.20
N GLY A 140 -4.33 5.23 5.39
CA GLY A 140 -5.73 4.88 5.59
C GLY A 140 -6.65 5.96 5.01
N LEU A 141 -7.72 5.55 4.33
CA LEU A 141 -8.70 6.47 3.72
C LEU A 141 -10.08 6.25 4.35
N PHE A 142 -10.76 7.32 4.73
CA PHE A 142 -12.19 7.27 5.05
C PHE A 142 -12.85 8.62 4.71
N PRO A 143 -14.15 8.66 4.44
CA PRO A 143 -14.86 9.89 4.12
C PRO A 143 -14.99 10.81 5.35
N PHE A 144 -14.57 12.06 5.19
CA PHE A 144 -14.78 13.13 6.16
C PHE A 144 -14.79 14.50 5.45
N PRO A 145 -15.26 15.58 6.11
CA PRO A 145 -15.28 16.91 5.49
C PRO A 145 -13.89 17.37 5.04
N ASN A 146 -13.75 17.72 3.76
CA ASN A 146 -12.50 18.11 3.11
C ASN A 146 -11.42 17.01 3.05
N ALA A 147 -11.83 15.74 2.98
CA ALA A 147 -10.91 14.61 2.90
C ALA A 147 -9.97 14.65 1.69
N GLY A 148 -10.45 15.07 0.51
CA GLY A 148 -9.63 15.22 -0.71
C GLY A 148 -8.41 16.12 -0.50
N ASP A 149 -8.63 17.38 -0.11
CA ASP A 149 -7.54 18.32 0.17
C ASP A 149 -6.60 17.83 1.28
N ALA A 150 -7.16 17.15 2.30
CA ALA A 150 -6.38 16.62 3.39
C ALA A 150 -5.43 15.50 2.92
N ILE A 151 -5.87 14.66 2.00
CA ILE A 151 -5.06 13.62 1.35
C ILE A 151 -3.95 14.26 0.53
N GLU A 152 -4.25 15.23 -0.35
CA GLU A 152 -3.23 15.89 -1.17
C GLU A 152 -2.15 16.57 -0.34
N ARG A 153 -2.55 17.32 0.69
CA ARG A 153 -1.59 17.94 1.63
C ARG A 153 -0.79 16.89 2.39
N ARG A 154 -1.35 15.71 2.65
CA ARG A 154 -0.63 14.61 3.30
C ARG A 154 0.40 14.01 2.36
N VAL A 155 0.02 13.68 1.13
CA VAL A 155 0.90 13.12 0.10
C VAL A 155 2.06 14.08 -0.19
N LYS A 156 1.79 15.38 -0.39
CA LYS A 156 2.84 16.40 -0.60
C LYS A 156 3.81 16.50 0.58
N ARG A 157 3.33 16.31 1.83
CA ARG A 157 4.21 16.28 3.01
C ARG A 157 5.07 15.02 3.07
N LEU A 158 4.52 13.86 2.70
CA LEU A 158 5.28 12.61 2.62
C LEU A 158 6.39 12.72 1.58
N ALA A 159 6.09 13.26 0.39
CA ALA A 159 7.07 13.51 -0.65
C ALA A 159 8.20 14.44 -0.16
N ARG A 160 7.85 15.57 0.47
CA ARG A 160 8.84 16.49 1.07
C ARG A 160 9.66 15.87 2.19
N ALA A 161 9.13 14.87 2.89
CA ALA A 161 9.85 14.11 3.91
C ALA A 161 10.76 13.02 3.31
N GLY A 162 10.73 12.81 1.99
CA GLY A 162 11.55 11.85 1.28
C GLY A 162 10.96 10.44 1.18
N ALA A 163 9.63 10.29 1.31
CA ALA A 163 8.98 9.01 1.03
C ALA A 163 9.18 8.62 -0.45
N SER A 164 9.60 7.39 -0.71
CA SER A 164 9.76 6.85 -2.07
C SER A 164 8.45 6.29 -2.64
N PHE A 165 7.54 5.87 -1.76
CA PHE A 165 6.23 5.37 -2.14
C PHE A 165 5.14 5.69 -1.12
N VAL A 166 3.90 5.66 -1.57
CA VAL A 166 2.70 5.71 -0.72
C VAL A 166 1.70 4.70 -1.26
N ALA A 167 1.31 3.73 -0.45
CA ALA A 167 0.14 2.90 -0.71
C ALA A 167 -1.05 3.49 0.04
N ALA A 168 -2.22 3.57 -0.60
CA ALA A 168 -3.41 4.15 -0.01
C ALA A 168 -4.59 3.20 -0.19
N ALA A 169 -5.35 2.96 0.88
CA ALA A 169 -6.54 2.13 0.83
C ALA A 169 -7.62 2.59 1.82
N PRO A 170 -8.90 2.34 1.50
CA PRO A 170 -10.00 2.47 2.43
C PRO A 170 -9.77 1.77 3.76
N LEU A 171 -10.15 2.43 4.85
CA LEU A 171 -10.25 1.80 6.15
C LEU A 171 -11.46 0.87 6.20
N LEU A 172 -11.27 -0.33 6.73
CA LEU A 172 -12.34 -1.25 7.11
C LEU A 172 -12.91 -0.82 8.45
N LEU A 173 -13.85 0.13 8.41
CA LEU A 173 -14.54 0.65 9.59
C LEU A 173 -15.76 -0.20 9.94
N THR A 174 -15.74 -0.80 11.13
CA THR A 174 -16.94 -1.42 11.71
C THR A 174 -17.97 -0.35 12.10
N PRO A 175 -19.26 -0.71 12.29
CA PRO A 175 -20.24 0.24 12.83
C PRO A 175 -19.78 0.88 14.15
N LYS A 176 -19.16 0.09 15.03
CA LYS A 176 -18.58 0.58 16.29
C LYS A 176 -17.47 1.62 16.06
N ASP A 177 -16.61 1.41 15.07
CA ASP A 177 -15.56 2.38 14.75
C ASP A 177 -16.15 3.70 14.25
N ARG A 178 -17.18 3.64 13.40
CA ARG A 178 -17.86 4.83 12.87
C ARG A 178 -18.51 5.64 13.98
N HIS A 179 -19.22 4.99 14.91
CA HIS A 179 -19.79 5.66 16.07
C HIS A 179 -18.71 6.29 16.94
N ARG A 180 -17.65 5.55 17.28
CA ARG A 180 -16.52 6.11 18.04
C ARG A 180 -15.88 7.31 17.38
N ILE A 181 -15.77 7.31 16.04
CA ILE A 181 -15.29 8.48 15.31
C ILE A 181 -16.27 9.63 15.49
N LEU A 182 -17.56 9.41 15.24
CA LEU A 182 -18.58 10.46 15.38
C LEU A 182 -18.62 11.06 16.79
N ASP A 183 -18.47 10.24 17.84
CA ASP A 183 -18.43 10.68 19.23
C ASP A 183 -17.31 11.70 19.49
N THR A 184 -16.18 11.64 18.75
CA THR A 184 -15.11 12.64 18.86
C THR A 184 -15.47 14.01 18.28
N PHE A 185 -16.60 14.11 17.57
CA PHE A 185 -17.14 15.33 16.95
C PHE A 185 -18.39 15.84 17.66
N GLN A 186 -18.82 15.23 18.76
CA GLN A 186 -19.98 15.68 19.51
C GLN A 186 -19.87 17.16 19.88
N ASP A 187 -20.94 17.91 19.66
CA ASP A 187 -21.05 19.36 19.86
C ASP A 187 -20.11 20.21 18.98
N SER A 188 -19.47 19.61 17.98
CA SER A 188 -18.63 20.31 17.02
C SER A 188 -19.44 20.82 15.84
N LYS A 189 -19.01 21.93 15.23
CA LYS A 189 -19.61 22.47 13.99
C LYS A 189 -19.55 21.52 12.78
N ASN A 190 -18.84 20.40 12.90
CA ASN A 190 -18.67 19.41 11.84
C ASN A 190 -19.40 18.09 12.14
N GLU A 191 -20.14 17.99 13.24
CA GLU A 191 -20.84 16.75 13.65
C GLU A 191 -21.77 16.24 12.55
N ASP A 192 -22.75 17.05 12.12
CA ASP A 192 -23.69 16.69 11.04
C ASP A 192 -22.98 16.29 9.74
N ARG A 193 -21.89 16.99 9.41
CA ARG A 193 -21.12 16.72 8.19
C ARG A 193 -20.34 15.41 8.30
N MET A 194 -19.84 15.09 9.50
CA MET A 194 -19.16 13.83 9.79
C MET A 194 -20.16 12.67 9.79
N GLU A 195 -21.30 12.82 10.44
CA GLU A 195 -22.38 11.82 10.46
C GLU A 195 -22.82 11.48 9.03
N ASN A 196 -23.09 12.50 8.22
CA ASN A 196 -23.42 12.33 6.81
C ASN A 196 -22.33 11.58 6.03
N SER A 197 -21.05 11.89 6.30
CA SER A 197 -19.91 11.23 5.64
C SER A 197 -19.78 9.75 6.02
N LEU A 198 -20.12 9.38 7.27
CA LEU A 198 -19.94 8.02 7.80
C LEU A 198 -21.14 7.10 7.58
N PHE A 199 -22.36 7.65 7.52
CA PHE A 199 -23.60 6.88 7.59
C PHE A 199 -24.58 7.11 6.42
N HIS A 200 -24.55 8.27 5.75
CA HIS A 200 -25.61 8.63 4.79
C HIS A 200 -25.12 8.80 3.33
N ALA A 201 -23.83 9.02 3.11
CA ALA A 201 -23.26 8.97 1.76
C ALA A 201 -23.17 7.53 1.24
N ASP A 202 -23.16 7.34 -0.09
CA ASP A 202 -22.66 6.10 -0.70
C ASP A 202 -21.16 5.98 -0.36
N VAL A 203 -20.89 5.36 0.79
CA VAL A 203 -19.56 5.26 1.39
C VAL A 203 -18.61 4.58 0.41
N SER A 204 -19.07 3.61 -0.37
CA SER A 204 -18.26 2.91 -1.36
C SER A 204 -17.79 3.85 -2.47
N ARG A 205 -18.71 4.65 -3.05
CA ARG A 205 -18.33 5.66 -4.06
C ARG A 205 -17.40 6.72 -3.47
N GLY A 206 -17.68 7.20 -2.25
CA GLY A 206 -16.81 8.15 -1.55
C GLY A 206 -15.40 7.61 -1.33
N LEU A 207 -15.27 6.34 -0.92
CA LEU A 207 -13.98 5.68 -0.74
C LEU A 207 -13.22 5.51 -2.05
N HIS A 208 -13.90 5.14 -3.14
CA HIS A 208 -13.28 5.07 -4.48
C HIS A 208 -12.78 6.43 -4.94
N ALA A 209 -13.55 7.50 -4.72
CA ALA A 209 -13.13 8.86 -5.05
C ALA A 209 -11.90 9.31 -4.24
N LEU A 210 -11.82 8.95 -2.95
CA LEU A 210 -10.66 9.25 -2.12
C LEU A 210 -9.42 8.47 -2.56
N GLU A 211 -9.57 7.20 -2.90
CA GLU A 211 -8.45 6.39 -3.39
C GLU A 211 -7.94 6.89 -4.74
N ARG A 212 -8.86 7.27 -5.64
CA ARG A 212 -8.55 7.95 -6.89
C ARG A 212 -7.75 9.22 -6.65
N ARG A 213 -8.26 10.09 -5.77
CA ARG A 213 -7.59 11.36 -5.43
C ARG A 213 -6.22 11.14 -4.81
N ALA A 214 -6.07 10.14 -3.94
CA ALA A 214 -4.78 9.74 -3.39
C ALA A 214 -3.81 9.32 -4.50
N GLY A 215 -4.22 8.41 -5.39
CA GLY A 215 -3.36 7.93 -6.46
C GLY A 215 -2.93 9.01 -7.45
N ILE A 216 -3.81 9.97 -7.77
CA ILE A 216 -3.47 11.15 -8.58
C ILE A 216 -2.40 11.99 -7.85
N ALA A 217 -2.65 12.36 -6.59
CA ALA A 217 -1.72 13.17 -5.81
C ALA A 217 -0.35 12.50 -5.64
N ILE A 218 -0.33 11.17 -5.49
CA ILE A 218 0.90 10.38 -5.36
C ILE A 218 1.71 10.44 -6.65
N ARG A 219 1.05 10.24 -7.81
CA ARG A 219 1.68 10.34 -9.13
C ARG A 219 2.22 11.75 -9.39
N GLU A 220 1.43 12.79 -9.13
CA GLU A 220 1.84 14.19 -9.28
C GLU A 220 3.04 14.55 -8.40
N SER A 221 3.19 13.88 -7.26
CA SER A 221 4.32 14.08 -6.34
C SER A 221 5.55 13.26 -6.72
N GLY A 222 5.52 12.51 -7.83
CA GLY A 222 6.63 11.68 -8.30
C GLY A 222 6.91 10.43 -7.46
N MET A 223 6.00 10.06 -6.56
CA MET A 223 6.14 8.88 -5.70
C MET A 223 5.49 7.65 -6.34
N LYS A 224 5.96 6.46 -5.97
CA LYS A 224 5.30 5.19 -6.36
C LYS A 224 4.01 5.02 -5.58
N ALA A 225 2.96 4.52 -6.24
CA ALA A 225 1.68 4.20 -5.61
C ALA A 225 1.58 2.73 -5.15
N TRP A 226 2.71 2.02 -5.14
CA TRP A 226 2.84 0.62 -4.80
C TRP A 226 4.12 0.42 -3.99
N VAL A 227 4.19 -0.72 -3.29
CA VAL A 227 5.39 -1.11 -2.55
C VAL A 227 6.21 -2.04 -3.45
N ASP A 228 7.43 -1.64 -3.79
CA ASP A 228 8.38 -2.58 -4.37
C ASP A 228 8.72 -3.60 -3.28
N GLY A 229 8.34 -4.86 -3.46
CA GLY A 229 8.77 -5.91 -2.55
C GLY A 229 10.29 -6.10 -2.72
N PRO A 230 11.10 -6.02 -1.65
CA PRO A 230 12.51 -6.37 -1.78
C PRO A 230 12.64 -7.79 -2.35
N SER A 231 13.60 -7.99 -3.25
CA SER A 231 13.83 -9.29 -3.88
C SER A 231 14.17 -10.32 -2.81
N LEU A 232 13.37 -11.38 -2.71
CA LEU A 232 13.81 -12.58 -2.02
C LEU A 232 15.08 -13.10 -2.68
N ASP A 233 15.92 -13.77 -1.92
CA ASP A 233 17.08 -14.44 -2.49
C ASP A 233 16.63 -15.38 -3.62
N GLY A 234 17.21 -15.23 -4.81
CA GLY A 234 16.84 -16.00 -6.01
C GLY A 234 15.53 -15.59 -6.73
N ARG A 235 14.90 -14.46 -6.35
CA ARG A 235 13.76 -13.89 -7.11
C ARG A 235 14.18 -12.64 -7.88
N ASN A 236 13.63 -12.48 -9.08
CA ASN A 236 13.91 -11.32 -9.91
C ASN A 236 13.18 -10.07 -9.38
N ALA A 237 13.93 -9.01 -9.08
CA ALA A 237 13.39 -7.76 -8.54
C ALA A 237 12.43 -7.05 -9.53
N SER A 238 12.75 -7.08 -10.83
CA SER A 238 11.90 -6.51 -11.89
C SER A 238 10.58 -7.27 -12.01
N ALA A 239 10.60 -8.60 -11.89
CA ALA A 239 9.38 -9.42 -11.86
C ALA A 239 8.45 -9.04 -10.69
N LEU A 240 9.01 -8.88 -9.48
CA LEU A 240 8.23 -8.50 -8.29
C LEU A 240 7.68 -7.08 -8.39
N ALA A 241 8.48 -6.13 -8.89
CA ALA A 241 8.02 -4.76 -9.14
C ALA A 241 6.91 -4.73 -10.18
N THR A 242 7.05 -5.49 -11.28
CA THR A 242 6.01 -5.61 -12.31
C THR A 242 4.74 -6.24 -11.76
N ALA A 243 4.85 -7.30 -10.94
CA ALA A 243 3.71 -7.91 -10.26
C ALA A 243 2.93 -6.91 -9.38
N ALA A 244 3.64 -6.10 -8.58
CA ALA A 244 3.03 -5.07 -7.74
C ALA A 244 2.29 -4.02 -8.57
N ARG A 245 2.88 -3.59 -9.70
CA ARG A 245 2.26 -2.63 -10.63
C ARG A 245 1.01 -3.19 -11.30
N LEU A 246 1.05 -4.45 -11.74
CA LEU A 246 -0.11 -5.12 -12.33
C LEU A 246 -1.26 -5.25 -11.33
N ARG A 247 -0.98 -5.56 -10.06
CA ARG A 247 -2.02 -5.62 -9.02
C ARG A 247 -2.63 -4.26 -8.68
N LEU A 248 -1.81 -3.22 -8.61
CA LEU A 248 -2.32 -1.86 -8.47
C LEU A 248 -3.27 -1.52 -9.62
N TRP A 249 -2.89 -1.86 -10.86
CA TRP A 249 -3.75 -1.61 -12.01
C TRP A 249 -4.98 -2.50 -12.05
N ALA A 250 -4.89 -3.75 -11.60
CA ALA A 250 -6.06 -4.60 -11.44
C ALA A 250 -7.11 -3.95 -10.55
N ARG A 251 -6.69 -3.41 -9.40
CA ARG A 251 -7.55 -2.68 -8.48
C ARG A 251 -8.15 -1.42 -9.11
N ARG A 252 -7.37 -0.66 -9.87
CA ARG A 252 -7.86 0.55 -10.56
C ARG A 252 -8.87 0.21 -11.65
N LEU A 253 -8.61 -0.83 -12.45
CA LEU A 253 -9.53 -1.27 -13.50
C LEU A 253 -10.85 -1.77 -12.90
N ASP A 254 -10.81 -2.51 -11.79
CA ASP A 254 -12.04 -2.92 -11.09
C ASP A 254 -12.85 -1.74 -10.53
N GLN A 255 -12.21 -0.58 -10.27
CA GLN A 255 -12.89 0.65 -9.87
C GLN A 255 -13.45 1.44 -11.06
N SER A 256 -12.91 1.22 -12.26
CA SER A 256 -13.26 1.93 -13.50
C SER A 256 -14.25 1.20 -14.38
N HIS A 257 -14.29 -0.13 -14.29
CA HIS A 257 -15.12 -0.99 -15.13
C HIS A 257 -16.03 -1.85 -14.26
N GLU A 258 -17.32 -1.93 -14.61
CA GLU A 258 -18.25 -2.88 -13.98
C GLU A 258 -17.96 -4.33 -14.40
N GLU A 259 -17.18 -4.53 -15.46
CA GLU A 259 -16.71 -5.84 -15.91
C GLU A 259 -15.40 -6.25 -15.20
N SER A 260 -15.53 -7.14 -14.21
CA SER A 260 -14.45 -7.69 -13.36
C SER A 260 -13.36 -8.51 -14.09
N SER A 261 -13.46 -8.66 -15.41
CA SER A 261 -12.60 -9.59 -16.16
C SER A 261 -11.16 -9.09 -16.33
N TRP A 262 -10.95 -7.77 -16.46
CA TRP A 262 -9.64 -7.17 -16.71
C TRP A 262 -8.73 -7.23 -15.47
N GLY A 263 -9.23 -6.82 -14.31
CA GLY A 263 -8.46 -6.87 -13.07
C GLY A 263 -8.08 -8.31 -12.70
N TRP A 264 -8.96 -9.28 -12.92
CA TRP A 264 -8.65 -10.68 -12.70
C TRP A 264 -7.53 -11.21 -13.61
N ARG A 265 -7.47 -10.80 -14.89
CA ARG A 265 -6.37 -11.15 -15.80
C ARG A 265 -5.03 -10.63 -15.29
N LEU A 266 -4.96 -9.35 -14.90
CA LEU A 266 -3.75 -8.74 -14.36
C LEU A 266 -3.29 -9.40 -13.05
N ARG A 267 -4.21 -9.76 -12.14
CA ARG A 267 -3.85 -10.48 -10.90
C ARG A 267 -3.28 -11.87 -11.16
N ARG A 268 -3.81 -12.59 -12.15
CA ARG A 268 -3.28 -13.92 -12.53
C ARG A 268 -1.85 -13.79 -13.04
N ALA A 269 -1.60 -12.85 -13.95
CA ALA A 269 -0.27 -12.57 -14.49
C ALA A 269 0.71 -12.13 -13.39
N ALA A 270 0.29 -11.24 -12.49
CA ALA A 270 1.08 -10.82 -11.33
C ALA A 270 1.50 -12.01 -10.44
N SER A 271 0.59 -12.96 -10.21
CA SER A 271 0.87 -14.14 -9.39
C SER A 271 1.90 -15.09 -10.05
N ALA A 272 1.91 -15.16 -11.39
CA ALA A 272 2.92 -15.91 -12.12
C ALA A 272 4.30 -15.22 -12.06
N LEU A 273 4.35 -13.88 -12.15
CA LEU A 273 5.58 -13.11 -12.03
C LEU A 273 6.28 -13.26 -10.67
N GLU A 274 5.54 -13.43 -9.58
CA GLU A 274 6.13 -13.67 -8.25
C GLU A 274 7.02 -14.91 -8.18
N HIS A 275 6.77 -15.86 -9.09
CA HIS A 275 7.50 -17.11 -9.16
C HIS A 275 8.58 -17.10 -10.26
N LEU A 276 8.67 -16.02 -11.04
CA LEU A 276 9.57 -15.90 -12.17
C LEU A 276 11.02 -15.66 -11.72
N GLN A 277 11.95 -16.42 -12.29
CA GLN A 277 13.39 -16.25 -12.06
C GLN A 277 14.04 -15.32 -13.09
N ASN A 278 13.51 -15.30 -14.31
CA ASN A 278 14.01 -14.45 -15.39
C ASN A 278 13.47 -13.02 -15.26
N ASP A 279 14.16 -12.09 -15.91
CA ASP A 279 13.66 -10.72 -16.04
C ASP A 279 12.50 -10.69 -17.06
N PRO A 280 11.30 -10.21 -16.68
CA PRO A 280 10.19 -10.12 -17.61
C PRO A 280 10.46 -9.17 -18.79
N GLU A 281 11.27 -8.12 -18.62
CA GLU A 281 11.61 -7.18 -19.71
C GLU A 281 12.51 -7.87 -20.75
N ILE A 282 13.45 -8.72 -20.30
CA ILE A 282 14.27 -9.53 -21.21
C ILE A 282 13.39 -10.52 -21.98
N LEU A 283 12.44 -11.17 -21.30
CA LEU A 283 11.49 -12.07 -21.98
C LEU A 283 10.64 -11.32 -23.01
N ALA A 284 10.22 -10.09 -22.71
CA ALA A 284 9.47 -9.25 -23.64
C ALA A 284 10.27 -8.89 -24.90
N SER A 285 11.55 -8.52 -24.72
CA SER A 285 12.45 -8.21 -25.85
C SER A 285 12.64 -9.36 -26.84
N ALA A 286 12.39 -10.59 -26.38
CA ALA A 286 12.45 -11.82 -27.18
C ALA A 286 11.05 -12.35 -27.58
N ASP A 287 9.99 -11.54 -27.42
CA ASP A 287 8.58 -11.90 -27.67
C ASP A 287 8.11 -13.16 -26.92
N ASN A 288 8.66 -13.38 -25.72
CA ASN A 288 8.46 -14.59 -24.92
C ASN A 288 7.63 -14.37 -23.65
N LEU A 289 7.06 -13.18 -23.43
CA LEU A 289 6.18 -12.94 -22.27
C LEU A 289 4.98 -13.90 -22.21
N ARG A 290 4.47 -14.31 -23.38
CA ARG A 290 3.33 -15.24 -23.51
C ARG A 290 3.60 -16.64 -22.94
N VAL A 291 4.86 -16.99 -22.70
CA VAL A 291 5.24 -18.25 -22.04
C VAL A 291 4.86 -18.23 -20.55
N ILE A 292 4.73 -17.04 -19.95
CA ILE A 292 4.34 -16.88 -18.55
C ILE A 292 2.82 -17.11 -18.41
N PRO A 293 2.37 -17.99 -17.49
CA PRO A 293 0.94 -18.20 -17.28
C PRO A 293 0.17 -16.90 -16.97
N GLY A 294 -0.92 -16.66 -17.70
CA GLY A 294 -1.76 -15.47 -17.54
C GLY A 294 -1.37 -14.27 -18.42
N PHE A 295 -0.29 -14.36 -19.20
CA PHE A 295 0.06 -13.35 -20.21
C PHE A 295 -0.62 -13.65 -21.55
N ASP A 296 -1.94 -13.38 -21.61
CA ASP A 296 -2.65 -13.29 -22.88
C ASP A 296 -2.24 -12.02 -23.68
N PRO A 297 -2.57 -11.90 -24.98
CA PRO A 297 -2.10 -10.78 -25.81
C PRO A 297 -2.39 -9.39 -25.22
N TRP A 298 -3.55 -9.20 -24.57
CA TRP A 298 -3.89 -7.92 -23.96
C TRP A 298 -3.04 -7.66 -22.70
N VAL A 299 -2.79 -8.69 -21.89
CA VAL A 299 -1.93 -8.55 -20.70
C VAL A 299 -0.48 -8.24 -21.09
N VAL A 300 0.02 -8.84 -22.19
CA VAL A 300 1.36 -8.52 -22.73
C VAL A 300 1.44 -7.04 -23.10
N GLU A 301 0.51 -6.57 -23.94
CA GLU A 301 0.45 -5.17 -24.38
C GLU A 301 0.32 -4.21 -23.19
N PHE A 302 -0.57 -4.51 -22.23
CA PHE A 302 -0.72 -3.71 -21.02
C PHE A 302 0.56 -3.67 -20.19
N THR A 303 1.27 -4.80 -20.07
CA THR A 303 2.53 -4.87 -19.30
C THR A 303 3.66 -4.11 -19.97
N GLU A 304 3.78 -4.20 -21.29
CA GLU A 304 4.75 -3.40 -22.05
C GLU A 304 4.46 -1.90 -21.95
N ALA A 305 3.18 -1.52 -22.03
CA ALA A 305 2.74 -0.14 -21.81
C ALA A 305 3.03 0.33 -20.37
N LEU A 306 3.01 -0.55 -19.37
CA LEU A 306 3.50 -0.21 -18.02
C LEU A 306 4.96 0.22 -18.05
N TRP A 307 5.84 -0.52 -18.71
CA TRP A 307 7.26 -0.18 -18.72
C TRP A 307 7.57 1.05 -19.57
N ASN A 308 6.97 1.13 -20.76
CA ASN A 308 7.37 2.09 -21.79
C ASN A 308 6.42 3.30 -21.94
N GLY A 309 5.25 3.25 -21.30
CA GLY A 309 4.13 4.16 -21.59
C GLY A 309 3.38 3.76 -22.85
N GLY A 310 2.31 4.50 -23.18
CA GLY A 310 1.47 4.24 -24.36
C GLY A 310 0.12 3.61 -24.02
N GLU A 311 -0.53 3.04 -25.03
CA GLU A 311 -1.79 2.31 -24.89
C GLU A 311 -1.56 0.84 -24.54
N PRO A 312 -2.50 0.17 -23.84
CA PRO A 312 -3.80 0.67 -23.33
C PRO A 312 -3.71 1.41 -21.98
N LEU A 313 -2.50 1.58 -21.43
CA LEU A 313 -2.30 2.17 -20.10
C LEU A 313 -2.77 3.63 -20.02
N THR A 314 -2.56 4.40 -21.08
CA THR A 314 -2.91 5.82 -21.13
C THR A 314 -4.40 6.02 -21.05
N ALA A 315 -5.19 5.31 -21.88
CA ALA A 315 -6.64 5.30 -21.79
C ALA A 315 -7.14 4.82 -20.42
N ALA A 316 -6.56 3.74 -19.89
CA ALA A 316 -6.91 3.23 -18.56
C ALA A 316 -6.68 4.28 -17.46
N TRP A 317 -5.58 5.05 -17.54
CA TRP A 317 -5.31 6.14 -16.61
C TRP A 317 -6.32 7.27 -16.74
N GLN A 318 -6.63 7.74 -17.95
CA GLN A 318 -7.58 8.83 -18.17
C GLN A 318 -8.95 8.48 -17.61
N ASN A 319 -9.45 7.28 -17.94
CA ASN A 319 -10.71 6.77 -17.42
C ASN A 319 -10.69 6.66 -15.87
N TRP A 320 -9.66 6.04 -15.30
CA TRP A 320 -9.56 5.88 -13.85
C TRP A 320 -9.37 7.19 -13.11
N ALA A 321 -8.58 8.13 -13.65
CA ALA A 321 -8.35 9.43 -13.03
C ALA A 321 -9.57 10.37 -13.18
N GLY A 322 -10.49 10.08 -14.10
CA GLY A 322 -11.58 11.00 -14.46
C GLY A 322 -11.05 12.26 -15.14
N VAL A 323 -9.99 12.12 -15.93
CA VAL A 323 -9.48 13.19 -16.79
C VAL A 323 -10.13 12.98 -18.15
N ASP A 324 -11.19 13.73 -18.44
CA ASP A 324 -11.81 13.70 -19.76
C ASP A 324 -10.74 14.06 -20.80
N SER A 325 -10.62 13.24 -21.85
CA SER A 325 -9.91 13.64 -23.06
C SER A 325 -10.62 14.88 -23.60
N VAL A 326 -9.99 16.04 -23.53
CA VAL A 326 -10.44 17.24 -24.26
C VAL A 326 -10.34 16.92 -25.75
N GLN A 327 -11.39 16.31 -26.28
CA GLN A 327 -11.74 16.26 -27.69
C GLN A 327 -13.15 16.85 -27.78
N ASP A 328 -13.22 18.18 -27.80
CA ASP A 328 -14.29 18.92 -28.45
C ASP A 328 -13.81 20.36 -28.60
N GLY A 329 -13.22 20.61 -29.76
CA GLY A 329 -12.61 21.90 -30.08
C GLY A 329 -12.32 22.05 -31.55
N GLN A 330 -13.21 21.53 -32.42
CA GLN A 330 -13.38 21.96 -33.81
C GLN A 330 -14.52 21.19 -34.47
N GLN A 331 -15.76 21.58 -34.19
CA GLN A 331 -16.88 21.55 -35.15
C GLN A 331 -18.07 22.25 -34.49
N LEU A 332 -18.78 23.06 -35.27
CA LEU A 332 -19.87 23.98 -34.90
C LEU A 332 -19.44 25.44 -34.67
N ALA A 333 -18.91 26.02 -35.75
CA ALA A 333 -19.09 27.44 -36.06
C ALA A 333 -19.58 27.56 -37.52
N GLU A 334 -20.69 26.90 -37.85
CA GLU A 334 -21.54 27.23 -39.00
C GLU A 334 -22.99 26.94 -38.58
N GLY A 335 -23.82 27.98 -38.55
CA GLY A 335 -25.22 27.94 -38.12
C GLY A 335 -25.67 29.28 -37.57
#